data_AF-A0AAW4W7M3-F1
#
_entry.id   AF-A0AAW4W7M3-F1
#
_cell.length_a   1.000
_cell.length_b   1.000
_cell.length_c   1.000
_cell.angle_alpha   90.00
_cell.angle_beta   90.00
_cell.angle_gamma   90.00
#
_symmetry.space_group_name_H-M   'P 1'
#
loop_
_entity.id
_entity.type
_entity.pdbx_description
1 polymer ?
#
loop_
_entity_poly.entity_id
_entity_poly.type
_entity_poly.pdbx_seq_one_letter_code
_entity_poly.pdbx_strand_id
1 'polypeptide(L)'
;MADKDLAEKYLESFSDVFADIYNVLLFRKEILLEEGLEEGPTESIYKVEENNLRNQFRDTVKLYKNGLYKVASFGLENESLIDKNMPIRIMGYDYAVYRVQIDHEEERKYPAITIVLNFSDTEWKNPKSV
;
A
#
# COMPACT_ATOMS: atom_id res chain seq x y z
N MET A 1 -9.85 -14.56 15.26
CA MET A 1 -9.83 -13.92 13.93
C MET A 1 -9.23 -12.54 14.03
N ALA A 2 -9.79 -11.63 14.85
CA ALA A 2 -9.21 -10.29 15.05
C ALA A 2 -7.74 -10.28 15.50
N ASP A 3 -7.35 -11.13 16.46
CA ASP A 3 -5.96 -11.20 16.93
C ASP A 3 -4.98 -11.73 15.87
N LYS A 4 -5.47 -12.56 14.93
CA LYS A 4 -4.68 -13.13 13.85
C LYS A 4 -4.42 -12.07 12.77
N ASP A 5 -5.46 -11.32 12.39
CA ASP A 5 -5.38 -10.19 11.46
C ASP A 5 -4.37 -9.14 11.97
N LEU A 6 -4.39 -8.84 13.27
CA LEU A 6 -3.44 -7.91 13.88
C LEU A 6 -1.99 -8.42 13.85
N ALA A 7 -1.77 -9.72 14.12
CA ALA A 7 -0.44 -10.32 14.09
C ALA A 7 0.14 -10.39 12.67
N GLU A 8 -0.69 -10.71 11.66
CA GLU A 8 -0.28 -10.74 10.25
C GLU A 8 0.09 -9.34 9.76
N LYS A 9 -0.74 -8.34 10.01
CA LYS A 9 -0.44 -6.94 9.67
C LYS A 9 0.82 -6.43 10.36
N TYR A 10 1.03 -6.83 11.63
CA TYR A 10 2.26 -6.50 12.34
C TYR A 10 3.48 -7.14 11.70
N LEU A 11 3.40 -8.42 11.32
CA LEU A 11 4.50 -9.11 10.65
C LEU A 11 4.81 -8.49 9.27
N GLU A 12 3.77 -8.16 8.51
CA GLU A 12 3.87 -7.50 7.20
C GLU A 12 4.44 -6.07 7.29
N SER A 13 4.38 -5.45 8.46
CA SER A 13 4.95 -4.11 8.68
C SER A 13 6.49 -4.11 8.78
N PHE A 14 7.15 -5.24 9.03
CA PHE A 14 8.61 -5.31 9.04
C PHE A 14 9.15 -5.18 7.61
N SER A 15 10.20 -4.37 7.42
CA SER A 15 10.70 -4.03 6.07
C SER A 15 11.28 -5.22 5.32
N ASP A 16 11.93 -6.16 6.00
CA ASP A 16 12.40 -7.44 5.45
C ASP A 16 11.24 -8.29 4.92
N VAL A 17 10.23 -8.52 5.76
CA VAL A 17 9.04 -9.30 5.40
C VAL A 17 8.30 -8.63 4.23
N PHE A 18 8.10 -7.32 4.31
CA PHE A 18 7.46 -6.54 3.26
C PHE A 18 8.21 -6.65 1.93
N ALA A 19 9.54 -6.50 1.96
CA ALA A 19 10.40 -6.65 0.79
C ALA A 19 10.29 -8.05 0.19
N ASP A 20 10.32 -9.09 1.03
CA ASP A 20 10.19 -10.49 0.62
C ASP A 20 8.85 -10.76 -0.06
N ILE A 21 7.74 -10.25 0.48
CA ILE A 21 6.41 -10.39 -0.14
C ILE A 21 6.41 -9.84 -1.57
N TYR A 22 6.95 -8.64 -1.77
CA TYR A 22 7.03 -8.03 -3.10
C TYR A 22 8.03 -8.73 -4.03
N ASN A 23 9.20 -9.09 -3.51
CA ASN A 23 10.22 -9.81 -4.25
C ASN A 23 9.71 -11.17 -4.74
N VAL A 24 8.94 -11.87 -3.92
CA VAL A 24 8.35 -13.18 -4.23
C VAL A 24 7.13 -13.05 -5.13
N LEU A 25 6.17 -12.17 -4.83
CA LEU A 25 4.88 -12.14 -5.52
C LEU A 25 4.92 -11.34 -6.82
N LEU A 26 5.57 -10.18 -6.82
CA LEU A 26 5.59 -9.26 -7.95
C LEU A 26 6.86 -9.40 -8.79
N PHE A 27 8.04 -9.26 -8.17
CA PHE A 27 9.29 -9.16 -8.93
C PHE A 27 9.85 -10.51 -9.39
N ARG A 28 9.56 -11.59 -8.64
CA ARG A 28 10.13 -12.94 -8.86
C ARG A 28 11.66 -12.97 -8.81
N LYS A 29 12.24 -12.03 -8.06
CA LYS A 29 13.68 -11.84 -7.81
C LYS A 29 13.84 -10.84 -6.68
N GLU A 30 15.00 -10.88 -6.03
CA GLU A 30 15.38 -9.92 -4.99
C GLU A 30 15.69 -8.56 -5.63
N ILE A 31 14.76 -7.60 -5.48
CA ILE A 31 14.84 -6.25 -6.06
C ILE A 31 14.66 -5.17 -5.02
N LEU A 32 13.68 -5.34 -4.13
CA LEU A 32 13.53 -4.50 -2.96
C LEU A 32 14.45 -5.02 -1.87
N LEU A 33 15.25 -4.11 -1.33
CA LEU A 33 16.09 -4.34 -0.16
C LEU A 33 15.49 -3.57 1.01
N GLU A 34 15.50 -4.16 2.20
CA GLU A 34 14.85 -3.57 3.38
C GLU A 34 15.43 -2.19 3.73
N GLU A 35 16.71 -1.96 3.48
CA GLU A 35 17.42 -0.72 3.80
C GLU A 35 16.99 0.45 2.91
N GLY A 36 16.39 0.15 1.75
CA GLY A 36 15.81 1.15 0.86
C GLY A 36 14.36 1.48 1.18
N LEU A 37 13.71 0.77 2.10
CA LEU A 37 12.31 0.98 2.44
C LEU A 37 12.17 1.94 3.63
N GLU A 38 11.50 3.05 3.40
CA GLU A 38 11.09 3.99 4.45
C GLU A 38 9.59 3.89 4.69
N GLU A 39 9.14 4.09 5.93
CA GLU A 39 7.71 4.15 6.26
C GLU A 39 7.01 5.26 5.47
N GLY A 40 5.90 4.91 4.84
CA GLY A 40 5.00 5.85 4.18
C GLY A 40 3.80 6.20 5.08
N PRO A 41 3.05 7.26 4.72
CA PRO A 41 1.81 7.57 5.43
C PRO A 41 0.77 6.47 5.19
N THR A 42 0.38 5.79 6.25
CA THR A 42 -0.76 4.84 6.25
C THR A 42 -2.09 5.57 6.38
N GLU A 43 -2.08 6.82 6.81
CA GLU A 43 -3.24 7.70 6.86
C GLU A 43 -3.29 8.60 5.63
N SER A 44 -4.36 8.48 4.84
CA SER A 44 -4.73 9.52 3.88
C SER A 44 -6.00 10.21 4.36
N ILE A 45 -5.90 11.52 4.58
CA ILE A 45 -7.04 12.36 4.95
C ILE A 45 -7.69 12.83 3.65
N TYR A 46 -8.85 12.27 3.32
CA TYR A 46 -9.68 12.82 2.25
C TYR A 46 -10.70 13.79 2.85
N LYS A 47 -10.57 15.09 2.53
CA LYS A 47 -11.54 16.12 2.92
C LYS A 47 -12.71 16.06 1.93
N VAL A 48 -13.84 15.52 2.38
CA VAL A 48 -15.05 15.44 1.54
C VAL A 48 -15.86 16.74 1.61
N GLU A 49 -15.78 17.51 2.71
CA GLU A 49 -16.48 18.79 2.90
C GLU A 49 -15.90 19.54 4.13
N GLU A 50 -16.29 20.80 4.34
CA GLU A 50 -15.64 21.76 5.24
C GLU A 50 -15.39 21.29 6.69
N ASN A 51 -16.07 20.26 7.19
CA ASN A 51 -15.90 19.71 8.55
C ASN A 51 -15.87 18.17 8.65
N ASN A 52 -15.74 17.42 7.55
CA ASN A 52 -15.72 15.95 7.59
C ASN A 52 -14.41 15.39 7.01
N LEU A 53 -13.45 15.13 7.90
CA LEU A 53 -12.25 14.35 7.61
C LEU A 53 -12.62 12.87 7.71
N ARG A 54 -12.50 12.12 6.61
CA ARG A 54 -12.51 10.65 6.67
C ARG A 54 -11.07 10.16 6.54
N ASN A 55 -10.61 9.42 7.54
CA ASN A 55 -9.34 8.70 7.46
C ASN A 55 -9.58 7.44 6.63
N GLN A 56 -8.83 7.29 5.53
CA GLN A 56 -8.64 5.97 4.94
C GLN A 56 -7.30 5.45 5.45
N PHE A 57 -7.37 4.37 6.23
CA PHE A 57 -6.19 3.67 6.71
C PHE A 57 -5.80 2.62 5.66
N ARG A 58 -4.55 2.66 5.23
CA ARG A 58 -3.89 1.51 4.58
C ARG A 58 -3.22 0.68 5.65
N ASP A 59 -3.16 -0.63 5.46
CA ASP A 59 -2.51 -1.52 6.43
C ASP A 59 -1.00 -1.24 6.51
N THR A 60 -0.29 -1.23 5.37
CA THR A 60 1.13 -0.88 5.32
C THR A 60 1.48 -0.13 4.03
N VAL A 61 2.27 0.93 4.14
CA VAL A 61 2.84 1.66 3.00
C VAL A 61 4.31 1.91 3.24
N LYS A 62 5.16 1.63 2.25
CA LYS A 62 6.57 1.96 2.29
C LYS A 62 7.01 2.67 1.01
N LEU A 63 7.84 3.70 1.15
CA LEU A 63 8.49 4.38 0.04
C LEU A 63 9.84 3.73 -0.20
N TYR A 64 10.07 3.16 -1.39
CA TYR A 64 11.37 2.63 -1.75
C TYR A 64 12.27 3.73 -2.35
N LYS A 65 13.47 3.88 -1.79
CA LYS A 65 14.50 4.77 -2.28
C LYS A 65 15.75 4.00 -2.67
N ASN A 66 16.41 4.47 -3.73
CA ASN A 66 17.75 4.05 -4.10
C ASN A 66 18.66 5.28 -4.11
N GLY A 67 19.41 5.46 -3.03
CA GLY A 67 20.12 6.72 -2.75
C GLY A 67 19.13 7.87 -2.59
N LEU A 68 19.32 8.93 -3.39
CA LEU A 68 18.44 10.12 -3.36
C LEU A 68 17.17 9.96 -4.21
N TYR A 69 17.04 8.87 -4.96
CA TYR A 69 15.92 8.68 -5.88
C TYR A 69 14.77 7.94 -5.20
N LYS A 70 13.58 8.56 -5.19
CA LYS A 70 12.32 7.89 -4.86
C LYS A 70 11.92 7.01 -6.05
N VAL A 71 11.91 5.70 -5.85
CA VAL A 71 11.70 4.72 -6.92
C VAL A 71 10.22 4.42 -7.09
N ALA A 72 9.52 4.08 -6.00
CA ALA A 72 8.10 3.77 -5.98
C ALA A 72 7.56 3.80 -4.55
N SER A 73 6.26 4.06 -4.39
CA SER A 73 5.53 3.80 -3.16
C SER A 73 4.81 2.46 -3.28
N PHE A 74 5.02 1.60 -2.30
CA PHE A 74 4.45 0.26 -2.24
C PHE A 74 3.42 0.19 -1.12
N GLY A 75 2.22 -0.32 -1.41
CA GLY A 75 1.16 -0.55 -0.43
C GLY A 75 0.82 -2.03 -0.31
N LEU A 76 0.65 -2.52 0.91
CA LEU A 76 0.20 -3.88 1.17
C LEU A 76 -1.12 -3.83 1.94
N GLU A 77 -2.13 -4.50 1.42
CA GLU A 77 -3.45 -4.63 2.05
C GLU A 77 -3.67 -6.09 2.41
N ASN A 78 -4.08 -6.36 3.65
CA ASN A 78 -4.43 -7.69 4.13
C ASN A 78 -5.95 -7.76 4.32
N GLU A 79 -6.61 -8.50 3.44
CA GLU A 79 -8.06 -8.63 3.41
C GLU A 79 -8.47 -10.02 3.92
N SER A 80 -8.93 -10.07 5.18
CA SER A 80 -9.57 -11.23 5.80
C SER A 80 -10.96 -11.56 5.20
N LEU A 81 -11.60 -10.59 4.53
CA LEU A 81 -12.88 -10.73 3.83
C LEU A 81 -12.81 -10.01 2.49
N ILE A 82 -13.45 -10.53 1.45
CA ILE A 82 -13.41 -9.89 0.14
C ILE A 82 -14.25 -8.61 0.12
N ASP A 83 -13.60 -7.45 0.02
CA ASP A 83 -14.24 -6.18 -0.31
C ASP A 83 -14.26 -5.94 -1.83
N LYS A 84 -15.46 -5.98 -2.42
CA LYS A 84 -15.67 -5.73 -3.86
C LYS A 84 -15.27 -4.32 -4.31
N ASN A 85 -15.14 -3.37 -3.37
CA ASN A 85 -14.73 -2.00 -3.65
C ASN A 85 -13.21 -1.80 -3.52
N MET A 86 -12.42 -2.84 -3.25
CA MET A 86 -10.96 -2.72 -3.14
C MET A 86 -10.30 -2.00 -4.32
N PRO A 87 -10.65 -2.28 -5.59
CA PRO A 87 -10.07 -1.53 -6.71
C PRO A 87 -10.32 -0.01 -6.64
N ILE A 88 -11.50 0.40 -6.16
CA ILE A 88 -11.86 1.81 -6.00
C ILE A 88 -11.10 2.43 -4.81
N ARG A 89 -10.94 1.70 -3.71
CA ARG A 89 -10.12 2.13 -2.57
C ARG A 89 -8.66 2.34 -3.00
N ILE A 90 -8.09 1.38 -3.73
CA ILE A 90 -6.73 1.47 -4.29
C ILE A 90 -6.57 2.70 -5.18
N MET A 91 -7.53 2.98 -6.06
CA MET A 91 -7.53 4.20 -6.86
C MET A 91 -7.45 5.48 -5.99
N GLY A 92 -8.19 5.51 -4.88
CA GLY A 92 -8.16 6.62 -3.91
C GLY A 92 -6.79 6.77 -3.24
N TYR A 93 -6.20 5.65 -2.83
CA TYR A 93 -4.87 5.64 -2.22
C TYR A 93 -3.77 6.08 -3.20
N ASP A 94 -3.79 5.56 -4.43
CA ASP A 94 -2.84 5.92 -5.47
C ASP A 94 -2.96 7.42 -5.80
N TYR A 95 -4.19 7.94 -5.89
CA TYR A 95 -4.43 9.37 -6.03
C TYR A 95 -3.84 10.17 -4.87
N ALA A 96 -3.98 9.73 -3.63
CA ALA A 96 -3.38 10.41 -2.48
C ALA A 96 -1.85 10.46 -2.57
N VAL A 97 -1.21 9.37 -2.99
CA VAL A 97 0.24 9.31 -3.22
C VAL A 97 0.66 10.33 -4.30
N TYR A 98 -0.04 10.36 -5.44
CA TYR A 98 0.26 11.32 -6.51
C TYR A 98 -0.04 12.77 -6.11
N ARG A 99 -1.07 13.01 -5.32
CA ARG A 99 -1.42 14.34 -4.83
C ARG A 99 -0.28 14.90 -3.96
N VAL A 100 0.26 14.12 -3.03
CA VAL A 100 1.44 14.54 -2.24
C VAL A 100 2.63 14.86 -3.15
N GLN A 101 2.86 14.06 -4.19
CA GLN A 101 3.93 14.34 -5.15
C GLN A 101 3.69 15.62 -5.95
N ILE A 102 2.44 15.98 -6.24
CA ILE A 102 2.08 17.24 -6.91
C ILE A 102 2.28 18.42 -5.97
N ASP A 103 1.77 18.31 -4.74
CA ASP A 103 1.85 19.36 -3.71
C ASP A 103 3.30 19.68 -3.31
N HIS A 104 4.20 18.69 -3.35
CA HIS A 104 5.64 18.87 -3.14
C HIS A 104 6.44 19.18 -4.41
N GLU A 105 5.78 19.39 -5.55
CA GLU A 105 6.41 19.71 -6.84
C GLU A 105 7.53 18.71 -7.22
N GLU A 106 7.37 17.42 -6.90
CA GLU A 106 8.39 16.40 -7.16
C GLU A 106 8.77 16.41 -8.65
N GLU A 107 10.04 16.65 -8.95
CA GLU A 107 10.55 16.79 -10.33
C GLU A 107 10.28 15.53 -11.16
N ARG A 108 10.47 14.36 -10.54
CA ARG A 108 10.16 13.06 -11.12
C ARG A 108 9.08 12.37 -10.30
N LYS A 109 7.94 12.11 -10.94
CA LYS A 109 6.88 11.31 -10.32
C LYS A 109 7.31 9.85 -10.22
N TYR A 110 7.01 9.24 -9.08
CA TYR A 110 7.20 7.82 -8.83
C TYR A 110 5.85 7.11 -8.72
N PRO A 111 5.75 5.85 -9.18
CA PRO A 111 4.49 5.12 -9.16
C PRO A 111 4.07 4.72 -7.74
N ALA A 112 2.75 4.61 -7.54
CA ALA A 112 2.15 3.86 -6.44
C ALA A 112 1.80 2.45 -6.92
N ILE A 113 2.16 1.42 -6.16
CA ILE A 113 1.96 0.00 -6.51
C ILE A 113 1.43 -0.73 -5.29
N THR A 114 0.28 -1.40 -5.43
CA THR A 114 -0.39 -2.05 -4.29
C THR A 114 -0.59 -3.55 -4.52
N ILE A 115 -0.25 -4.37 -3.53
CA ILE A 115 -0.63 -5.79 -3.47
C ILE A 115 -1.74 -5.95 -2.45
N VAL A 116 -2.77 -6.73 -2.79
CA VAL A 116 -3.80 -7.17 -1.85
C VAL A 116 -3.60 -8.66 -1.60
N LEU A 117 -3.37 -9.03 -0.35
CA LEU A 117 -3.35 -10.41 0.11
C LEU A 117 -4.77 -10.82 0.52
N ASN A 118 -5.33 -11.79 -0.20
CA ASN A 118 -6.62 -12.37 0.16
C ASN A 118 -6.40 -13.55 1.12
N PHE A 119 -6.63 -13.31 2.40
CA PHE A 119 -6.57 -14.34 3.45
C PHE A 119 -7.93 -14.95 3.77
N SER A 120 -8.99 -14.56 3.05
CA SER A 120 -10.30 -15.21 3.18
C SER A 120 -10.26 -16.66 2.70
N ASP A 121 -11.19 -17.47 3.22
CA ASP A 121 -11.40 -18.85 2.76
C ASP A 121 -12.10 -18.92 1.38
N THR A 122 -12.25 -17.78 0.69
CA THR A 122 -12.94 -17.67 -0.58
C THR A 122 -12.04 -17.13 -1.68
N GLU A 123 -12.15 -17.72 -2.87
CA GLU A 123 -11.45 -17.23 -4.05
C GLU A 123 -11.96 -15.85 -4.47
N TRP A 124 -11.04 -14.95 -4.84
CA TRP A 124 -11.38 -13.63 -5.36
C TRP A 124 -12.04 -13.70 -6.74
N LYS A 125 -13.36 -13.51 -6.78
CA LYS A 125 -14.17 -13.46 -8.02
C LYS A 125 -14.70 -12.07 -8.38
N ASN A 126 -14.36 -11.06 -7.59
CA ASN A 126 -14.73 -9.66 -7.82
C ASN A 126 -13.76 -8.97 -8.80
N PRO A 127 -14.10 -7.77 -9.31
CA PRO A 127 -13.18 -6.96 -10.10
C PRO A 127 -11.82 -6.77 -9.40
N LYS A 128 -10.75 -6.71 -10.18
CA LYS A 128 -9.37 -6.55 -9.69
C LYS A 128 -8.76 -5.20 -10.06
N SER A 129 -9.45 -4.43 -10.90
CA SER A 129 -9.06 -3.10 -11.38
C SER A 129 -10.31 -2.28 -11.72
N VAL A 130 -10.15 -0.96 -11.81
CA VAL A 130 -11.15 -0.02 -12.34
C VAL A 130 -11.09 0.01 -13.86
#